data_AF-A0A1M7BTQ4-F1
#
_entry.id   AF-A0A1M7BTQ4-F1
#
_cell.length_a   1.000
_cell.length_b   1.000
_cell.length_c   1.000
_cell.angle_alpha   90.00
_cell.angle_beta   90.00
_cell.angle_gamma   90.00
#
_symmetry.space_group_name_H-M   'P 1'
#
loop_
_entity.id
_entity.type
_entity.pdbx_description
1 polymer ?
#
loop_
_entity_poly.entity_id
_entity_poly.type
_entity_poly.pdbx_seq_one_letter_code
_entity_poly.pdbx_strand_id
1 'polypeptide(L)'
;MICKKCGQDFPDDMPKCLWCDAPNEGNDKDEEILEQEEGSADADSEESVEGEHPVGKFMWSAALGGPLIASIVHFKALKGKALAHFFFSLVAINFFIRTADRALSHAVYFEKWPVLLLPYFVVYVAAYIVIFGKVGAKNLKVDAPRYKPQEYRRRERWGIGLGIAYLIVSIVVDVLFL
;
A
#
# COMPACT_ATOMS: atom_id res chain seq x y z
N MET A 1 -12.88 -33.63 -10.38
CA MET A 1 -12.71 -34.39 -9.13
C MET A 1 -13.07 -33.54 -7.91
N ILE A 2 -13.69 -34.14 -6.88
CA ILE A 2 -13.97 -33.47 -5.60
C ILE A 2 -12.75 -33.63 -4.69
N CYS A 3 -12.23 -32.52 -4.16
CA CYS A 3 -11.15 -32.56 -3.18
C CYS A 3 -11.62 -33.21 -1.87
N LYS A 4 -11.01 -34.32 -1.48
CA LYS A 4 -11.35 -35.02 -0.22
C LYS A 4 -11.10 -34.19 1.05
N LYS A 5 -10.26 -33.15 0.96
CA LYS A 5 -9.92 -32.29 2.09
C LYS A 5 -10.88 -31.10 2.26
N CYS A 6 -11.33 -30.48 1.18
CA CYS A 6 -12.15 -29.26 1.23
C CYS A 6 -13.53 -29.39 0.56
N GLY A 7 -13.82 -30.50 -0.10
CA GLY A 7 -15.10 -30.80 -0.74
C GLY A 7 -15.41 -30.01 -2.01
N GLN A 8 -14.42 -29.29 -2.56
CA GLN A 8 -14.60 -28.47 -3.78
C GLN A 8 -14.23 -29.24 -5.05
N ASP A 9 -14.96 -28.98 -6.14
CA ASP A 9 -14.76 -29.59 -7.46
C ASP A 9 -13.64 -28.91 -8.26
N PHE A 10 -12.59 -29.62 -8.65
CA PHE A 10 -11.50 -29.13 -9.51
C PHE A 10 -11.22 -30.05 -10.72
N PRO A 11 -10.52 -29.56 -11.76
CA PRO A 11 -10.15 -30.36 -12.94
C PRO A 11 -9.21 -31.54 -12.60
N ASP A 12 -9.35 -32.66 -13.32
CA ASP A 12 -8.64 -33.92 -13.01
C ASP A 12 -7.14 -33.88 -13.36
N ASP A 13 -6.75 -33.07 -14.35
CA ASP A 13 -5.36 -32.93 -14.80
C ASP A 13 -4.50 -32.06 -13.87
N MET A 14 -5.06 -31.56 -12.78
CA MET A 14 -4.33 -30.73 -11.82
C MET A 14 -3.68 -31.57 -10.72
N PRO A 15 -2.38 -31.34 -10.43
CA PRO A 15 -1.66 -32.10 -9.41
C PRO A 15 -2.08 -31.74 -7.98
N LYS A 16 -2.75 -30.59 -7.78
CA LYS A 16 -3.19 -30.11 -6.46
C LYS A 16 -4.55 -29.40 -6.57
N CYS A 17 -5.32 -29.45 -5.49
CA CYS A 17 -6.57 -28.74 -5.35
C CYS A 17 -6.37 -27.21 -5.27
N LEU A 18 -7.05 -26.46 -6.13
CA LEU A 18 -6.97 -24.99 -6.27
C LEU A 18 -7.27 -24.19 -4.98
N TRP A 19 -8.06 -24.75 -4.06
CA TRP A 19 -8.52 -24.03 -2.87
C TRP A 19 -7.71 -24.29 -1.61
N CYS A 20 -7.04 -25.43 -1.52
CA CYS A 20 -6.40 -25.86 -0.27
C CYS A 20 -5.04 -26.54 -0.48
N ASP A 21 -4.53 -26.53 -1.71
CA ASP A 21 -3.26 -27.11 -2.15
C ASP A 21 -3.06 -28.59 -1.77
N ALA A 22 -4.15 -29.32 -1.52
CA ALA A 22 -4.08 -30.74 -1.23
C ALA A 22 -3.64 -31.49 -2.50
N PRO A 23 -2.68 -32.44 -2.41
CA PRO A 23 -2.25 -33.23 -3.56
C PRO A 23 -3.41 -34.04 -4.12
N ASN A 24 -3.44 -34.16 -5.45
CA ASN A 24 -4.40 -34.99 -6.15
C ASN A 24 -3.90 -36.45 -6.13
N GLU A 25 -4.46 -37.27 -5.24
CA GLU A 25 -4.13 -38.70 -5.06
C GLU A 25 -4.46 -39.58 -6.30
N GLY A 26 -4.94 -39.00 -7.40
CA GLY A 26 -5.30 -39.72 -8.63
C GLY A 26 -4.25 -39.65 -9.75
N ASN A 27 -3.15 -38.92 -9.57
CA ASN A 27 -2.20 -38.61 -10.66
C ASN A 27 -0.90 -39.43 -10.62
N ASP A 28 -0.99 -40.70 -10.22
CA ASP A 28 0.13 -41.66 -10.23
C ASP A 28 0.34 -42.25 -11.64
N LYS A 29 0.57 -41.39 -12.63
CA LYS A 29 1.14 -41.81 -13.90
C LYS A 29 2.34 -40.93 -14.24
N ASP A 30 3.49 -41.59 -14.13
CA ASP A 30 4.79 -41.29 -14.70
C ASP A 30 5.73 -40.42 -13.83
N GLU A 31 6.17 -41.01 -12.72
CA GLU A 31 7.54 -40.84 -12.21
C GLU A 31 8.48 -41.83 -12.93
N GLU A 32 9.48 -41.33 -13.66
CA GLU A 32 10.86 -41.87 -13.85
C GLU A 32 11.48 -41.12 -15.05
N ILE A 33 12.46 -40.21 -14.84
CA ILE A 33 13.92 -40.41 -14.97
C ILE A 33 14.57 -39.14 -14.32
N LEU A 34 15.18 -39.20 -13.12
CA LEU A 34 16.64 -39.33 -12.81
C LEU A 34 17.54 -38.48 -13.74
N GLU A 35 18.45 -37.58 -13.35
CA GLU A 35 19.40 -37.55 -12.22
C GLU A 35 20.13 -36.18 -12.23
N GLN A 36 20.54 -35.73 -11.04
CA GLN A 36 21.68 -34.88 -10.69
C GLN A 36 22.32 -33.92 -11.74
N GLU A 37 22.17 -32.62 -11.50
CA GLU A 37 23.32 -31.70 -11.49
C GLU A 37 23.24 -30.80 -10.25
N GLU A 38 24.18 -31.00 -9.33
CA GLU A 38 24.53 -30.03 -8.30
C GLU A 38 25.13 -28.79 -8.99
N GLY A 39 24.38 -27.70 -9.02
CA GLY A 39 24.85 -26.42 -9.54
C GLY A 39 24.16 -25.28 -8.79
N SER A 40 24.91 -24.66 -7.88
CA SER A 40 24.52 -23.44 -7.18
C SER A 40 24.03 -22.36 -8.14
N ALA A 41 22.74 -22.01 -8.07
CA ALA A 41 22.25 -20.70 -8.46
C ALA A 41 20.90 -20.46 -7.77
N ASP A 42 20.83 -19.38 -7.01
CA ASP A 42 19.61 -18.75 -6.51
C ASP A 42 18.67 -18.44 -7.69
N ALA A 43 17.88 -19.41 -8.11
CA ALA A 43 16.73 -19.19 -8.98
C ALA A 43 15.50 -18.98 -8.09
N ASP A 44 15.49 -17.81 -7.44
CA ASP A 44 14.31 -17.19 -6.83
C ASP A 44 13.31 -17.01 -7.99
N SER A 45 12.51 -18.06 -8.24
CA SER A 45 11.56 -18.12 -9.33
C SER A 45 10.62 -16.93 -9.23
N GLU A 46 10.84 -15.96 -10.13
CA GLU A 46 9.95 -14.85 -10.39
C GLU A 46 8.65 -15.40 -10.97
N GLU A 47 7.79 -15.89 -10.08
CA GLU A 47 6.39 -16.03 -10.36
C GLU A 47 5.84 -14.59 -10.42
N SER A 48 5.93 -14.00 -11.61
CA SER A 48 5.21 -12.80 -12.00
C SER A 48 3.72 -13.15 -12.02
N VAL A 49 3.13 -13.24 -10.83
CA VAL A 49 1.69 -13.17 -10.67
C VAL A 49 1.28 -11.84 -11.30
N GLU A 50 0.66 -11.90 -12.49
CA GLU A 50 -0.12 -10.84 -13.14
C GLU A 50 -1.35 -10.50 -12.28
N GLY A 51 -1.12 -10.27 -10.99
CA GLY A 51 -2.06 -9.83 -9.99
C GLY A 51 -1.86 -8.35 -9.81
N GLU A 52 -2.94 -7.59 -10.04
CA GLU A 52 -3.08 -6.17 -9.76
C GLU A 52 -2.23 -5.73 -8.56
N HIS A 53 -1.16 -4.96 -8.81
CA HIS A 53 -0.21 -4.61 -7.77
C HIS A 53 -0.98 -3.95 -6.62
N PRO A 54 -0.92 -4.47 -5.39
CA PRO A 54 -1.87 -4.15 -4.32
C PRO A 54 -1.79 -2.71 -3.77
N VAL A 55 -0.98 -1.86 -4.43
CA VAL A 55 -0.74 -0.44 -4.14
C VAL A 55 -2.02 0.39 -4.06
N GLY A 56 -3.08 0.03 -4.79
CA GLY A 56 -4.34 0.79 -4.79
C GLY A 56 -5.00 0.91 -3.42
N LYS A 57 -4.88 -0.12 -2.57
CA LYS A 57 -5.36 -0.06 -1.18
C LYS A 57 -4.36 0.67 -0.29
N PHE A 58 -3.07 0.50 -0.56
CA PHE A 58 -1.97 0.99 0.28
C PHE A 58 -1.78 2.51 0.26
N MET A 59 -2.58 3.20 -0.55
CA MET A 59 -2.69 4.64 -0.68
C MET A 59 -3.13 5.33 0.63
N TRP A 60 -3.91 4.65 1.47
CA TRP A 60 -4.58 5.26 2.62
C TRP A 60 -3.68 5.56 3.82
N SER A 61 -2.66 4.74 4.10
CA SER A 61 -1.71 5.01 5.20
C SER A 61 -0.90 6.28 4.93
N ALA A 62 -0.50 6.50 3.68
CA ALA A 62 0.17 7.72 3.25
C ALA A 62 -0.79 8.93 3.20
N ALA A 63 -1.99 8.74 2.66
CA ALA A 63 -2.98 9.82 2.53
C ALA A 63 -3.48 10.35 3.88
N LEU A 64 -3.63 9.48 4.89
CA LEU A 64 -4.21 9.85 6.18
C LEU A 64 -3.14 10.07 7.25
N GLY A 65 -2.07 9.27 7.24
CA GLY A 65 -1.06 9.27 8.29
C GLY A 65 0.18 10.13 8.00
N GLY A 66 0.28 10.69 6.79
CA GLY A 66 1.42 11.51 6.38
C GLY A 66 2.74 10.74 6.37
N PRO A 67 3.89 11.46 6.32
CA PRO A 67 5.20 10.85 6.10
C PRO A 67 5.63 9.86 7.19
N LEU A 68 5.30 10.16 8.46
CA LEU A 68 5.73 9.36 9.61
C LEU A 68 5.02 8.02 9.66
N ILE A 69 3.67 8.02 9.66
CA ILE A 69 2.90 6.79 9.79
C ILE A 69 3.11 5.92 8.55
N ALA A 70 3.15 6.50 7.35
CA ALA A 70 3.45 5.76 6.13
C ALA A 70 4.81 5.04 6.24
N SER A 71 5.84 5.74 6.67
CA SER A 71 7.19 5.15 6.77
C SER A 71 7.28 4.06 7.83
N ILE A 72 6.58 4.20 8.97
CA ILE A 72 6.49 3.16 10.00
C ILE A 72 5.79 1.90 9.45
N VAL A 73 4.65 2.08 8.78
CA VAL A 73 3.86 0.98 8.21
C VAL A 73 4.66 0.23 7.15
N HIS A 74 5.45 0.96 6.35
CA HIS A 74 6.24 0.39 5.26
C HIS A 74 7.69 0.04 5.63
N PHE A 75 8.14 0.26 6.88
CA PHE A 75 9.55 0.09 7.29
C PHE A 75 10.14 -1.31 7.01
N LYS A 76 9.33 -2.37 7.07
CA LYS A 76 9.85 -3.72 6.75
C LYS A 76 9.99 -3.96 5.25
N ALA A 77 9.14 -3.32 4.45
CA ALA A 77 9.13 -3.46 3.00
C ALA A 77 10.17 -2.55 2.35
N LEU A 78 10.36 -1.36 2.90
CA LEU A 78 11.34 -0.37 2.45
C LEU A 78 12.56 -0.43 3.38
N LYS A 79 13.74 -0.80 2.86
CA LYS A 79 14.97 -0.83 3.66
C LYS A 79 16.01 0.15 3.13
N GLY A 80 16.80 0.70 4.05
CA GLY A 80 17.95 1.56 3.74
C GLY A 80 17.57 2.79 2.91
N LYS A 81 18.17 2.90 1.72
CA LYS A 81 18.00 4.07 0.82
C LYS A 81 16.57 4.23 0.33
N ALA A 82 15.85 3.13 0.09
CA ALA A 82 14.45 3.14 -0.37
C ALA A 82 13.51 3.78 0.66
N LEU A 83 13.70 3.46 1.93
CA LEU A 83 12.91 4.05 3.02
C LEU A 83 13.18 5.55 3.15
N ALA A 84 14.45 5.95 3.10
CA ALA A 84 14.83 7.35 3.18
C ALA A 84 14.23 8.14 2.01
N HIS A 85 14.37 7.63 0.78
CA HIS A 85 13.79 8.24 -0.42
C HIS A 85 12.27 8.39 -0.30
N PHE A 86 11.56 7.32 0.10
CA PHE A 86 10.12 7.34 0.33
C PHE A 86 9.71 8.41 1.36
N PHE A 87 10.38 8.43 2.53
CA PHE A 87 10.09 9.38 3.60
C PHE A 87 10.35 10.82 3.16
N PHE A 88 11.52 11.12 2.60
CA PHE A 88 11.87 12.48 2.17
C PHE A 88 11.00 12.97 1.03
N SER A 89 10.58 12.09 0.12
CA SER A 89 9.61 12.44 -0.93
C SER A 89 8.27 12.88 -0.32
N LEU A 90 7.74 12.14 0.65
CA LEU A 90 6.50 12.51 1.33
C LEU A 90 6.66 13.80 2.15
N VAL A 91 7.80 14.00 2.81
CA VAL A 91 8.09 15.25 3.54
C VAL A 91 8.14 16.45 2.58
N ALA A 92 8.81 16.32 1.44
CA ALA A 92 8.89 17.37 0.44
C ALA A 92 7.50 17.75 -0.07
N ILE A 93 6.66 16.76 -0.37
CA ILE A 93 5.27 17.01 -0.80
C ILE A 93 4.44 17.66 0.29
N ASN A 94 4.59 17.22 1.55
CA ASN A 94 3.94 17.88 2.69
C ASN A 94 4.28 19.37 2.73
N PHE A 95 5.57 19.67 2.60
CA PHE A 95 6.09 21.03 2.62
C PHE A 95 5.53 21.86 1.47
N PHE A 96 5.52 21.31 0.24
CA PHE A 96 4.93 22.00 -0.91
C PHE A 96 3.44 22.28 -0.73
N ILE A 97 2.66 21.29 -0.27
CA ILE A 97 1.21 21.46 -0.08
C ILE A 97 0.92 22.51 1.01
N ARG A 98 1.60 22.43 2.16
CA ARG A 98 1.45 23.42 3.25
C ARG A 98 1.90 24.82 2.82
N THR A 99 2.93 24.92 1.99
CA THR A 99 3.39 26.22 1.46
C THR A 99 2.39 26.80 0.47
N ALA A 100 1.84 25.98 -0.43
CA ALA A 100 0.80 26.39 -1.37
C ALA A 100 -0.50 26.81 -0.65
N ASP A 101 -0.90 26.06 0.38
CA ASP A 101 -2.05 26.38 1.24
C ASP A 101 -1.86 27.71 1.99
N ARG A 102 -0.68 27.96 2.57
CA ARG A 102 -0.37 29.27 3.16
C ARG A 102 -0.42 30.40 2.14
N ALA A 103 0.16 30.21 0.96
CA ALA A 103 0.13 31.23 -0.08
C ALA A 103 -1.30 31.52 -0.55
N LEU A 104 -2.12 30.48 -0.73
CA LEU A 104 -3.51 30.61 -1.16
C LEU A 104 -4.38 31.25 -0.08
N SER A 105 -4.19 30.87 1.19
CA SER A 105 -4.94 31.45 2.31
C SER A 105 -4.59 32.91 2.58
N HIS A 106 -3.36 33.35 2.31
CA HIS A 106 -3.02 34.78 2.32
C HIS A 106 -3.55 35.54 1.11
N ALA A 107 -3.72 34.89 -0.04
CA ALA A 107 -4.27 35.51 -1.24
C ALA A 107 -5.79 35.70 -1.18
N VAL A 108 -6.49 34.81 -0.46
CA VAL A 108 -7.95 34.87 -0.29
C VAL A 108 -8.29 35.58 1.02
N TYR A 109 -8.96 36.73 0.93
CA TYR A 109 -9.45 37.47 2.10
C TYR A 109 -10.66 36.77 2.74
N PHE A 110 -10.41 35.71 3.53
CA PHE A 110 -11.45 34.94 4.19
C PHE A 110 -12.25 35.75 5.22
N GLU A 111 -11.67 36.80 5.80
CA GLU A 111 -12.40 37.74 6.67
C GLU A 111 -13.59 38.38 5.95
N LYS A 112 -13.43 38.68 4.66
CA LYS A 112 -14.48 39.30 3.84
C LYS A 112 -15.50 38.28 3.35
N TRP A 113 -15.11 37.02 3.21
CA TRP A 113 -15.93 35.95 2.64
C TRP A 113 -15.86 34.67 3.48
N PRO A 114 -16.37 34.68 4.72
CA PRO A 114 -16.26 33.55 5.65
C PRO A 114 -16.96 32.28 5.12
N VAL A 115 -17.97 32.44 4.26
CA VAL A 115 -18.69 31.34 3.62
C VAL A 115 -17.77 30.49 2.72
N LEU A 116 -16.68 31.06 2.21
CA LEU A 116 -15.70 30.34 1.37
C LEU A 116 -14.73 29.48 2.19
N LEU A 117 -14.67 29.67 3.52
CA LEU A 117 -13.72 28.95 4.38
C LEU A 117 -13.98 27.45 4.40
N LEU A 118 -15.25 27.03 4.56
CA LEU A 118 -15.63 25.62 4.57
C LEU A 118 -15.34 24.91 3.23
N PRO A 119 -15.80 25.40 2.06
CA PRO A 119 -15.49 24.73 0.80
C PRO A 119 -13.99 24.74 0.48
N TYR A 120 -13.27 25.81 0.83
CA TYR A 120 -11.81 25.85 0.74
C TYR A 120 -11.18 24.71 1.53
N PHE A 121 -11.53 24.57 2.81
CA PHE A 121 -11.00 23.54 3.68
C PHE A 121 -11.30 22.12 3.16
N VAL A 122 -12.52 21.86 2.71
CA VAL A 122 -12.91 20.56 2.13
C VAL A 122 -12.09 20.24 0.88
N VAL A 123 -11.92 21.21 -0.02
CA VAL A 123 -11.12 21.05 -1.24
C VAL A 123 -9.64 20.82 -0.89
N TYR A 124 -9.11 21.56 0.08
CA TYR A 124 -7.74 21.38 0.57
C TYR A 124 -7.51 19.97 1.12
N VAL A 125 -8.38 19.50 2.03
CA VAL A 125 -8.26 18.15 2.61
C VAL A 125 -8.39 17.07 1.54
N ALA A 126 -9.33 17.21 0.60
CA ALA A 126 -9.48 16.26 -0.51
C ALA A 126 -8.25 16.24 -1.42
N ALA A 127 -7.73 17.40 -1.79
CA ALA A 127 -6.52 17.53 -2.60
C ALA A 127 -5.30 16.93 -1.88
N TYR A 128 -5.15 17.20 -0.57
CA TYR A 128 -4.11 16.64 0.28
C TYR A 128 -4.12 15.11 0.22
N ILE A 129 -5.27 14.49 0.54
CA ILE A 129 -5.45 13.03 0.55
C ILE A 129 -5.13 12.43 -0.82
N VAL A 130 -5.61 13.04 -1.90
CA VAL A 130 -5.40 12.54 -3.27
C VAL A 130 -3.93 12.63 -3.68
N ILE A 131 -3.27 13.76 -3.43
CA ILE A 131 -1.86 13.97 -3.82
C ILE A 131 -0.96 13.05 -3.01
N PHE A 132 -1.10 13.04 -1.68
CA PHE A 132 -0.31 12.16 -0.81
C PHE A 132 -0.51 10.70 -1.15
N GLY A 133 -1.77 10.32 -1.35
CA GLY A 133 -2.12 8.98 -1.75
C GLY A 133 -1.42 8.58 -3.05
N LYS A 134 -1.62 9.35 -4.12
CA LYS A 134 -1.02 9.05 -5.43
C LYS A 134 0.49 8.97 -5.39
N VAL A 135 1.16 9.87 -4.68
CA VAL A 135 2.62 9.86 -4.61
C VAL A 135 3.12 8.72 -3.73
N GLY A 136 2.51 8.48 -2.56
CA GLY A 136 2.84 7.33 -1.73
C GLY A 136 2.71 6.02 -2.51
N ALA A 137 1.63 5.85 -3.27
CA ALA A 137 1.42 4.72 -4.16
C ALA A 137 2.52 4.61 -5.24
N LYS A 138 2.84 5.71 -5.91
CA LYS A 138 3.88 5.75 -6.95
C LYS A 138 5.25 5.36 -6.39
N ASN A 139 5.64 5.96 -5.26
CA ASN A 139 6.94 5.67 -4.64
C ASN A 139 7.00 4.21 -4.18
N LEU A 140 5.91 3.67 -3.60
CA LEU A 140 5.89 2.28 -3.17
C LEU A 140 6.06 1.28 -4.31
N LYS A 141 5.49 1.56 -5.50
CA LYS A 141 5.70 0.74 -6.71
C LYS A 141 7.16 0.71 -7.15
N VAL A 142 7.85 1.84 -7.04
CA VAL A 142 9.25 1.98 -7.46
C VAL A 142 10.19 1.38 -6.41
N ASP A 143 9.95 1.67 -5.14
CA ASP A 143 10.86 1.38 -4.04
C ASP A 143 10.65 -0.02 -3.43
N ALA A 144 9.52 -0.69 -3.71
CA ALA A 144 9.21 -2.03 -3.21
C ALA A 144 8.45 -2.92 -4.23
N PRO A 145 9.09 -3.33 -5.34
CA PRO A 145 8.43 -4.08 -6.43
C PRO A 145 8.04 -5.52 -6.05
N ARG A 146 8.83 -6.22 -5.23
CA ARG A 146 8.54 -7.61 -4.80
C ARG A 146 7.70 -7.63 -3.52
N TYR A 147 6.43 -7.26 -3.66
CA TYR A 147 5.54 -7.01 -2.51
C TYR A 147 4.65 -8.20 -2.13
N LYS A 148 4.71 -8.69 -0.88
CA LYS A 148 3.81 -9.75 -0.38
C LYS A 148 2.48 -9.17 0.14
N PRO A 149 1.32 -9.40 -0.52
CA PRO A 149 0.07 -8.70 -0.20
C PRO A 149 -0.54 -9.09 1.17
N GLN A 150 -0.31 -10.32 1.63
CA GLN A 150 -0.95 -10.87 2.83
C GLN A 150 -0.41 -10.27 4.13
N GLU A 151 0.92 -10.16 4.28
CA GLU A 151 1.54 -9.58 5.48
C GLU A 151 1.15 -8.10 5.64
N TYR A 152 1.00 -7.42 4.51
CA TYR A 152 0.76 -5.99 4.50
C TYR A 152 -0.69 -5.61 4.82
N ARG A 153 -1.69 -6.33 4.31
CA ARG A 153 -3.11 -6.06 4.60
C ARG A 153 -3.43 -5.99 6.09
N ARG A 154 -2.67 -6.73 6.92
CA ARG A 154 -2.83 -6.67 8.38
C ARG A 154 -2.28 -5.36 8.94
N ARG A 155 -1.07 -4.95 8.56
CA ARG A 155 -0.45 -3.70 9.05
C ARG A 155 -1.12 -2.46 8.50
N GLU A 156 -1.64 -2.54 7.29
CA GLU A 156 -2.37 -1.45 6.66
C GLU A 156 -3.60 -1.05 7.47
N ARG A 157 -4.40 -2.00 7.97
CA ARG A 157 -5.56 -1.66 8.82
C ARG A 157 -5.16 -0.88 10.06
N TRP A 158 -4.05 -1.28 10.69
CA TRP A 158 -3.47 -0.53 11.82
C TRP A 158 -2.96 0.84 11.38
N GLY A 159 -2.28 0.92 10.24
CA GLY A 159 -1.79 2.16 9.65
C GLY A 159 -2.90 3.14 9.30
N ILE A 160 -4.02 2.66 8.75
CA ILE A 160 -5.21 3.45 8.46
C ILE A 160 -5.83 3.93 9.77
N GLY A 161 -6.00 3.06 10.77
CA GLY A 161 -6.55 3.45 12.07
C GLY A 161 -5.73 4.55 12.75
N LEU A 162 -4.41 4.37 12.80
CA LEU A 162 -3.48 5.39 13.31
C LEU A 162 -3.49 6.66 12.45
N GLY A 163 -3.57 6.52 11.13
CA GLY A 163 -3.64 7.64 10.20
C GLY A 163 -4.91 8.47 10.38
N ILE A 164 -6.07 7.84 10.57
CA ILE A 164 -7.32 8.55 10.86
C ILE A 164 -7.20 9.30 12.19
N ALA A 165 -6.70 8.65 13.24
CA ALA A 165 -6.51 9.31 14.54
C ALA A 165 -5.56 10.51 14.42
N TYR A 166 -4.46 10.37 13.70
CA TYR A 166 -3.52 11.45 13.42
C TYR A 166 -4.16 12.59 12.62
N LEU A 167 -4.92 12.27 11.57
CA LEU A 167 -5.61 13.26 10.75
C LEU A 167 -6.61 14.07 11.59
N ILE A 168 -7.41 13.40 12.43
CA ILE A 168 -8.36 14.06 13.34
C ILE A 168 -7.61 15.01 14.28
N VAL A 169 -6.55 14.54 14.93
CA VAL A 169 -5.75 15.38 15.83
C VAL A 169 -5.14 16.57 15.08
N SER A 170 -4.60 16.36 13.88
CA SER A 170 -4.03 17.45 13.07
C SER A 170 -5.10 18.47 12.70
N ILE A 171 -6.29 18.04 12.29
CA ILE A 171 -7.40 18.94 11.96
C ILE A 171 -7.84 19.73 13.20
N VAL A 172 -7.98 19.06 14.35
CA VAL A 172 -8.36 19.74 15.61
C VAL A 172 -7.33 20.78 16.01
N VAL A 173 -6.04 20.44 15.92
CA VAL A 173 -4.95 21.40 16.19
C VAL A 173 -5.01 22.55 15.18
N ASP A 174 -5.09 22.27 13.89
CA ASP A 174 -5.15 23.31 12.87
C ASP A 174 -6.36 24.25 13.11
N VAL A 175 -7.54 23.72 13.48
CA VAL A 175 -8.74 24.52 13.78
C VAL A 175 -8.64 25.32 15.08
N LEU A 176 -7.99 24.78 16.12
CA LEU A 176 -7.85 25.47 17.42
C LEU A 176 -6.82 26.60 17.40
N PHE A 177 -5.85 26.52 16.48
CA PHE A 177 -4.75 27.49 16.34
C PHE A 177 -4.84 28.36 15.08
N LEU A 178 -5.95 28.28 14.35
CA LEU A 178 -6.35 29.18 13.25
C LEU A 178 -7.00 30.45 13.81
#